data_AF-A0A7V2QG04-F1
#
_entry.id   AF-A0A7V2QG04-F1
#
_cell.length_a   1.000
_cell.length_b   1.000
_cell.length_c   1.000
_cell.angle_alpha   90.00
_cell.angle_beta   90.00
_cell.angle_gamma   90.00
#
_symmetry.space_group_name_H-M   'P 1'
#
loop_
_entity.id
_entity.type
_entity.pdbx_description
1 polymer ?
#
loop_
_entity_poly.entity_id
_entity_poly.type
_entity_poly.pdbx_seq_one_letter_code
_entity_poly.pdbx_strand_id
1 'polypeptide(L)'
;MKRSRDTLLLFVTVLAAIGLLVACGGPATSPSPTQESLPTVPPQEERPTKPPPTAAGLTLLEERCTACHTLDRVGRAQKTYEQWSQSVDRMIAKGAQLNDEERAILLKYLAETYGP
;
A
#
# COMPACT_ATOMS: atom_id res chain seq x y z
N MET A 1 24.32 17.00 -33.96
CA MET A 1 24.50 15.53 -33.96
C MET A 1 25.97 15.06 -33.79
N LYS A 2 26.93 15.95 -33.47
CA LYS A 2 28.36 15.57 -33.31
C LYS A 2 28.73 15.19 -31.86
N ARG A 3 28.18 15.91 -30.87
CA ARG A 3 28.38 15.67 -29.43
C ARG A 3 28.01 14.27 -28.92
N SER A 4 27.05 13.57 -29.52
CA SER A 4 26.63 12.22 -29.06
C SER A 4 27.58 11.10 -29.51
N ARG A 5 28.33 11.31 -30.62
CA ARG A 5 29.37 10.38 -31.07
C ARG A 5 30.63 10.47 -30.22
N ASP A 6 30.94 11.66 -29.71
CA ASP A 6 32.10 11.89 -28.84
C ASP A 6 31.87 11.30 -27.42
N THR A 7 30.65 11.35 -26.89
CA THR A 7 30.29 10.71 -25.62
C THR A 7 30.25 9.18 -25.72
N LEU A 8 29.84 8.62 -26.87
CA LEU A 8 29.82 7.17 -27.10
C LEU A 8 31.24 6.59 -27.22
N LEU A 9 32.19 7.31 -27.82
CA LEU A 9 33.58 6.88 -27.93
C LEU A 9 34.36 6.96 -26.61
N LEU A 10 33.99 7.87 -25.70
CA LEU A 10 34.58 7.95 -24.36
C LEU A 10 34.07 6.86 -23.39
N PHE A 11 32.86 6.33 -23.60
CA PHE A 11 32.33 5.21 -22.80
C PHE A 11 32.88 3.84 -23.23
N VAL A 12 33.23 3.66 -24.52
CA VAL A 12 33.77 2.41 -25.06
C VAL A 12 35.22 2.16 -24.61
N THR A 13 35.99 3.21 -24.29
CA THR A 13 37.37 3.08 -23.79
C THR A 13 37.48 2.76 -22.30
N VAL A 14 36.42 2.96 -21.51
CA VAL A 14 36.44 2.73 -20.04
C VAL A 14 36.10 1.28 -19.66
N LEU A 15 35.52 0.49 -20.57
CA LEU A 15 35.12 -0.91 -20.32
C LEU A 15 36.22 -1.96 -20.62
N ALA A 16 37.43 -1.55 -21.00
CA ALA A 16 38.49 -2.48 -21.45
C ALA A 16 39.65 -2.70 -20.45
N ALA A 17 39.53 -2.32 -19.17
CA ALA A 17 40.68 -2.35 -18.23
C ALA A 17 40.45 -2.99 -16.85
N ILE A 18 39.40 -3.80 -16.62
CA ILE A 18 39.23 -4.53 -15.34
C ILE A 18 38.97 -6.01 -15.61
N GLY A 19 40.02 -6.69 -16.05
CA GLY A 19 40.06 -8.14 -16.08
C GLY A 19 41.48 -8.61 -15.75
N LEU A 20 41.75 -8.87 -14.46
CA LEU A 20 42.62 -9.97 -14.01
C LEU A 20 42.68 -10.06 -12.47
N LEU A 21 42.56 -11.30 -11.96
CA LEU A 21 43.03 -11.83 -10.65
C LEU A 21 42.15 -11.44 -9.44
N VAL A 22 41.53 -12.36 -8.70
CA VAL A 22 42.18 -13.46 -7.97
C VAL A 22 41.17 -14.60 -7.75
N ALA A 23 41.55 -15.79 -8.21
CA ALA A 23 40.99 -17.06 -7.77
C ALA A 23 41.77 -17.53 -6.52
N CYS A 24 41.06 -17.80 -5.43
CA CYS A 24 41.52 -18.70 -4.37
C CYS A 24 40.36 -19.63 -4.02
N GLY A 25 40.43 -20.86 -4.51
CA GLY A 25 39.66 -21.98 -3.99
C GLY A 25 40.35 -22.57 -2.75
N GLY A 26 39.54 -22.99 -1.79
CA GLY A 26 39.92 -23.82 -0.64
C GLY A 26 38.78 -24.80 -0.33
N PRO A 27 39.07 -26.00 0.23
CA PRO A 27 38.26 -27.19 -0.01
C PRO A 27 37.08 -27.36 0.93
N ALA A 28 36.07 -28.06 0.42
CA ALA A 28 34.94 -28.57 1.17
C ALA A 28 35.39 -29.58 2.24
N THR A 29 34.89 -29.42 3.47
CA THR A 29 34.43 -30.52 4.35
C THR A 29 33.76 -29.95 5.59
N SER A 30 32.48 -30.27 5.79
CA SER A 30 32.02 -30.78 7.09
C SER A 30 30.61 -31.40 6.95
N PRO A 31 30.37 -32.56 7.58
CA PRO A 31 29.13 -33.32 7.41
C PRO A 31 27.95 -32.76 8.22
N SER A 32 26.75 -33.16 7.80
CA SER A 32 25.41 -32.87 8.34
C SER A 32 25.25 -33.18 9.85
N PRO A 33 24.23 -32.63 10.52
CA PRO A 33 23.02 -33.45 10.65
C PRO A 33 21.69 -32.70 10.52
N THR A 34 20.73 -33.41 9.92
CA THR A 34 19.28 -33.25 10.05
C THR A 34 18.83 -33.02 11.49
N GLN A 35 18.10 -31.93 11.72
CA GLN A 35 17.09 -31.75 12.77
C GLN A 35 16.01 -30.86 12.14
N GLU A 36 14.89 -31.37 11.62
CA GLU A 36 13.75 -31.90 12.39
C GLU A 36 13.69 -31.29 13.80
N SER A 37 13.35 -30.01 13.85
CA SER A 37 12.71 -29.43 15.02
C SER A 37 11.45 -28.76 14.51
N LEU A 38 10.30 -29.35 14.85
CA LEU A 38 9.00 -28.73 14.67
C LEU A 38 9.07 -27.31 15.24
N PRO A 39 8.69 -26.27 14.47
CA PRO A 39 8.34 -25.02 15.11
C PRO A 39 7.00 -25.24 15.82
N THR A 40 7.05 -25.47 17.14
CA THR A 40 5.96 -25.12 18.04
C THR A 40 5.83 -23.60 18.01
N VAL A 41 5.11 -23.12 16.99
CA VAL A 41 4.56 -21.77 17.01
C VAL A 41 3.38 -21.84 17.99
N PRO A 42 3.36 -21.03 19.06
CA PRO A 42 2.16 -20.93 19.91
C PRO A 42 0.98 -20.56 19.00
N PRO A 43 -0.27 -21.02 19.29
CA PRO A 43 -1.42 -20.67 18.48
C PRO A 43 -1.41 -19.17 18.20
N GLN A 44 -1.10 -18.82 16.96
CA GLN A 44 -1.28 -17.47 16.46
C GLN A 44 -2.79 -17.31 16.50
N GLU A 45 -3.27 -16.66 17.56
CA GLU A 45 -4.65 -16.22 17.65
C GLU A 45 -4.97 -15.51 16.33
N GLU A 46 -5.89 -16.11 15.60
CA GLU A 46 -6.21 -15.82 14.22
C GLU A 46 -6.59 -14.34 14.13
N ARG A 47 -5.67 -13.50 13.66
CA ARG A 47 -5.94 -12.08 13.45
C ARG A 47 -7.15 -11.99 12.53
N PRO A 48 -8.23 -11.28 12.93
CA PRO A 48 -9.38 -11.14 12.05
C PRO A 48 -8.89 -10.56 10.72
N THR A 49 -9.14 -11.29 9.64
CA THR A 49 -8.78 -10.92 8.27
C THR A 49 -9.52 -9.67 7.78
N LYS A 50 -10.46 -9.15 8.57
CA LYS A 50 -11.18 -7.89 8.32
C LYS A 50 -10.72 -6.83 9.33
N PRO A 51 -10.21 -5.67 8.88
CA PRO A 51 -9.88 -4.56 9.78
C PRO A 51 -11.11 -4.11 10.55
N PRO A 52 -10.94 -3.52 11.75
CA PRO A 52 -12.06 -3.01 12.53
C PRO A 52 -12.87 -2.01 11.68
N PRO A 53 -14.22 -1.95 11.84
CA PRO A 53 -15.08 -1.16 10.96
C PRO A 53 -14.67 0.32 10.82
N THR A 54 -14.08 0.90 11.86
CA THR A 54 -13.57 2.27 11.87
C THR A 54 -12.33 2.44 10.97
N ALA A 55 -11.38 1.50 11.02
CA ALA A 55 -10.21 1.51 10.14
C ALA A 55 -10.63 1.32 8.68
N ALA A 56 -11.57 0.40 8.41
CA ALA A 56 -12.12 0.20 7.08
C ALA A 56 -12.81 1.47 6.53
N GLY A 57 -13.54 2.20 7.38
CA GLY A 57 -14.20 3.44 6.99
C GLY A 57 -13.25 4.59 6.66
N LEU A 58 -12.16 4.76 7.43
CA LEU A 58 -11.12 5.74 7.12
C LEU A 58 -10.45 5.41 5.77
N THR A 59 -10.07 4.15 5.55
CA THR A 59 -9.48 3.72 4.28
C THR A 59 -10.43 4.01 3.10
N LEU A 60 -11.72 3.70 3.22
CA LEU A 60 -12.70 4.01 2.18
C LEU A 60 -12.83 5.52 1.93
N LEU A 61 -12.80 6.35 2.98
CA LEU A 61 -12.85 7.80 2.84
C LEU A 61 -11.64 8.31 2.05
N GLU A 62 -10.45 7.82 2.37
CA GLU A 62 -9.20 8.20 1.69
C GLU A 62 -9.18 7.72 0.24
N GLU A 63 -9.54 6.46 -0.01
CA GLU A 63 -9.43 5.86 -1.35
C GLU A 63 -10.56 6.29 -2.29
N ARG A 64 -11.79 6.44 -1.79
CA ARG A 64 -12.98 6.68 -2.63
C ARG A 64 -13.32 8.16 -2.76
N CYS A 65 -13.02 8.98 -1.75
CA CYS A 65 -13.49 10.37 -1.72
C CYS A 65 -12.41 11.41 -2.07
N THR A 66 -11.14 11.01 -2.24
CA THR A 66 -10.06 11.94 -2.63
C THR A 66 -9.80 12.02 -4.13
N ALA A 67 -10.41 11.13 -4.93
CA ALA A 67 -10.20 11.07 -6.38
C ALA A 67 -10.63 12.35 -7.12
N CYS A 68 -11.56 13.13 -6.56
CA CYS A 68 -12.12 14.33 -7.20
C CYS A 68 -11.82 15.64 -6.44
N HIS A 69 -11.56 15.60 -5.14
CA HIS A 69 -11.25 16.77 -4.30
C HIS A 69 -10.66 16.36 -2.94
N THR A 70 -10.11 17.30 -2.17
CA THR A 70 -9.60 17.05 -0.81
C THR A 70 -10.72 16.74 0.19
N LEU A 71 -10.35 16.22 1.37
CA LEU A 71 -11.27 15.91 2.48
C LEU A 71 -11.59 17.12 3.38
N ASP A 72 -11.13 18.33 3.03
CA ASP A 72 -11.33 19.55 3.82
C ASP A 72 -12.81 19.84 4.14
N ARG A 73 -13.70 19.48 3.21
CA ARG A 73 -15.15 19.65 3.38
C ARG A 73 -15.75 18.63 4.34
N VAL A 74 -15.13 17.46 4.46
CA VAL A 74 -15.54 16.41 5.40
C VAL A 74 -15.12 16.79 6.80
N GLY A 75 -13.84 17.14 7.00
CA GLY A 75 -13.30 17.47 8.32
C GLY A 75 -13.86 18.73 8.98
N ARG A 76 -14.53 19.61 8.22
CA ARG A 76 -15.21 20.81 8.75
C ARG A 76 -16.71 20.64 8.95
N ALA A 77 -17.28 19.49 8.62
CA ALA A 77 -18.70 19.24 8.77
C ALA A 77 -18.98 18.39 10.01
N GLN A 78 -20.06 18.72 10.71
CA GLN A 78 -20.72 17.82 11.66
C GLN A 78 -22.12 17.52 11.13
N LYS A 79 -22.46 16.25 10.95
CA LYS A 79 -23.69 15.82 10.30
C LYS A 79 -24.21 14.51 10.91
N THR A 80 -25.52 14.36 10.98
CA THR A 80 -26.12 13.06 11.33
C THR A 80 -25.84 12.02 10.25
N TYR A 81 -26.10 10.75 10.56
CA TYR A 81 -25.97 9.65 9.60
C TYR A 81 -26.80 9.91 8.32
N GLU A 82 -28.03 10.39 8.44
CA GLU A 82 -28.91 10.69 7.30
C GLU A 82 -28.34 11.82 6.44
N GLN A 83 -27.77 12.85 7.06
CA GLN A 83 -27.15 13.97 6.34
C GLN A 83 -25.84 13.56 5.65
N TRP A 84 -25.09 12.62 6.25
CA TRP A 84 -23.95 11.98 5.60
C TRP A 84 -24.38 11.11 4.43
N SER A 85 -25.45 10.31 4.59
CA SER A 85 -26.05 9.51 3.51
C SER A 85 -26.32 10.36 2.28
N GLN A 86 -27.07 11.45 2.45
CA GLN A 86 -27.36 12.38 1.35
C GLN A 86 -26.10 13.02 0.74
N SER A 87 -25.04 13.20 1.52
CA SER A 87 -23.78 13.72 1.01
C SER A 87 -23.04 12.68 0.17
N VAL A 88 -22.94 11.44 0.64
CA VAL A 88 -22.34 10.32 -0.08
C VAL A 88 -23.13 10.00 -1.35
N ASP A 89 -24.45 9.97 -1.29
CA ASP A 89 -25.32 9.73 -2.46
C ASP A 89 -25.12 10.78 -3.55
N ARG A 90 -24.95 12.05 -3.17
CA ARG A 90 -24.59 13.12 -4.12
C ARG A 90 -23.20 12.92 -4.74
N MET A 91 -22.24 12.34 -4.02
CA MET A 91 -20.91 12.06 -4.58
C MET A 91 -20.95 10.84 -5.50
N ILE A 92 -21.73 9.81 -5.16
CA ILE A 92 -21.97 8.65 -6.03
C ILE A 92 -22.62 9.12 -7.34
N ALA A 93 -23.64 9.98 -7.28
CA ALA A 93 -24.26 10.58 -8.46
C ALA A 93 -23.30 11.43 -9.31
N LYS A 94 -22.15 11.85 -8.74
CA LYS A 94 -21.08 12.58 -9.45
C LYS A 94 -19.93 11.68 -9.89
N GLY A 95 -20.01 10.37 -9.66
CA GLY A 95 -19.02 9.40 -10.11
C GLY A 95 -18.14 8.79 -9.02
N ALA A 96 -18.41 9.03 -7.73
CA ALA A 96 -17.75 8.25 -6.67
C ALA A 96 -18.19 6.78 -6.76
N GLN A 97 -17.23 5.88 -6.73
CA GLN A 97 -17.47 4.44 -6.89
C GLN A 97 -17.43 3.76 -5.52
N LEU A 98 -18.60 3.37 -5.03
CA LEU A 98 -18.81 2.64 -3.78
C LEU A 98 -19.87 1.57 -4.04
N ASN A 99 -19.64 0.35 -3.58
CA ASN A 99 -20.72 -0.63 -3.49
C ASN A 99 -21.54 -0.43 -2.20
N ASP A 100 -22.62 -1.19 -2.04
CA ASP A 100 -23.55 -1.02 -0.90
C ASP A 100 -22.90 -1.30 0.46
N GLU A 101 -22.00 -2.29 0.55
CA GLU A 101 -21.29 -2.60 1.79
C GLU A 101 -20.30 -1.49 2.16
N GLU A 102 -19.49 -1.05 1.18
CA GLU A 102 -18.54 0.05 1.37
C GLU A 102 -19.26 1.34 1.75
N ARG A 103 -20.40 1.63 1.11
CA ARG A 103 -21.24 2.77 1.46
C ARG A 103 -21.71 2.69 2.90
N ALA A 104 -22.19 1.55 3.36
CA ALA A 104 -22.63 1.37 4.74
C ALA A 104 -21.49 1.55 5.76
N ILE A 105 -20.31 0.97 5.47
CA ILE A 105 -19.11 1.11 6.32
C ILE A 105 -18.68 2.58 6.38
N LEU A 106 -18.61 3.26 5.23
CA LEU A 106 -18.22 4.67 5.15
C LEU A 106 -19.21 5.57 5.91
N LEU A 107 -20.51 5.35 5.77
CA LEU A 107 -21.52 6.15 6.46
C LEU A 107 -21.48 5.99 7.98
N LYS A 108 -21.27 4.75 8.45
CA LYS A 108 -21.07 4.49 9.87
C LYS A 108 -19.85 5.27 10.39
N TYR A 109 -18.72 5.15 9.71
CA TYR A 109 -17.50 5.86 10.08
C TYR A 109 -17.67 7.39 10.08
N LEU A 110 -18.31 7.94 9.05
CA LEU A 110 -18.55 9.38 8.95
C LEU A 110 -19.44 9.89 10.07
N ALA A 111 -20.49 9.17 10.43
CA ALA A 111 -21.39 9.55 11.52
C ALA A 111 -20.73 9.42 12.90
N GLU A 112 -19.92 8.39 13.12
CA GLU A 112 -19.19 8.19 14.39
C GLU A 112 -18.07 9.21 14.59
N THR A 113 -17.39 9.60 13.50
CA THR A 113 -16.20 10.47 13.55
C THR A 113 -16.55 11.96 13.39
N TYR A 114 -17.56 12.27 12.57
CA TYR A 114 -17.97 13.61 12.18
C TYR A 114 -19.47 13.85 12.43
N GLY A 115 -20.02 13.18 13.44
CA GLY A 115 -21.36 13.43 13.96
C GLY A 115 -21.44 14.67 14.86
N PRO A 116 -22.66 15.17 15.17
CA PRO A 116 -22.89 16.15 16.24
C PRO A 116 -22.68 15.55 17.63
#